data_AF-A0A550J7W9-F1
#
_entry.id   AF-A0A550J7W9-F1
#
_cell.length_a   1.000
_cell.length_b   1.000
_cell.length_c   1.000
_cell.angle_alpha   90.00
_cell.angle_beta   90.00
_cell.angle_gamma   90.00
#
_symmetry.space_group_name_H-M   'P 1'
#
loop_
_entity.id
_entity.type
_entity.pdbx_description
1 polymer ?
#
loop_
_entity_poly.entity_id
_entity_poly.type
_entity_poly.pdbx_seq_one_letter_code
_entity_poly.pdbx_strand_id
1 'polypeptide(L)'
;MQVHTKKRPTEAVRFTGPADKVQELRRFAAAIGLKEVGDAVPWRAAFPEAETNLPGSVLKGARIKEGLTQVELKERTGISQHHISEMETGKRPIGKESARRLAEALNVDYRIFL
;
A
#
# COMPACT_ATOMS: atom_id res chain seq x y z
N MET A 1 -17.78 -9.76 38.42
CA MET A 1 -18.23 -8.95 37.26
C MET A 1 -17.23 -7.84 37.05
N GLN A 2 -16.41 -7.91 36.00
CA GLN A 2 -15.39 -6.91 35.70
C GLN A 2 -16.09 -5.68 35.10
N VAL A 3 -16.09 -4.55 35.81
CA VAL A 3 -16.80 -3.34 35.38
C VAL A 3 -15.96 -2.67 34.30
N HIS A 4 -16.45 -2.63 33.05
CA HIS A 4 -15.78 -1.92 31.97
C HIS A 4 -15.62 -0.44 32.34
N THR A 5 -14.38 0.02 32.47
CA THR A 5 -14.07 1.42 32.77
C THR A 5 -14.47 2.27 31.57
N LYS A 6 -15.32 3.28 31.80
CA LYS A 6 -15.81 4.18 30.76
C LYS A 6 -14.62 4.84 30.06
N LYS A 7 -14.57 4.75 28.72
CA LYS A 7 -13.51 5.33 27.89
C LYS A 7 -13.36 6.82 28.23
N ARG A 8 -12.13 7.30 28.47
CA ARG A 8 -11.89 8.71 28.80
C ARG A 8 -12.43 9.61 27.67
N PRO A 9 -13.03 10.77 27.98
CA PRO A 9 -13.37 11.76 26.97
C PRO A 9 -12.11 12.14 26.18
N THR A 10 -12.17 12.07 24.86
CA THR A 10 -11.07 12.42 23.95
C THR A 10 -11.57 13.48 22.97
N GLU A 11 -10.77 14.52 22.74
CA GLU A 11 -11.05 15.61 21.82
C GLU A 11 -9.99 15.64 20.71
N ALA A 12 -10.41 15.90 19.47
CA ALA A 12 -9.51 15.98 18.32
C ALA A 12 -9.52 17.40 17.76
N VAL A 13 -8.31 17.96 17.58
CA VAL A 13 -8.09 19.33 17.07
C VAL A 13 -7.12 19.28 15.88
N ARG A 14 -7.34 20.15 14.88
CA ARG A 14 -6.48 20.27 13.69
C ARG A 14 -5.83 21.66 13.66
N PHE A 15 -4.56 21.70 13.31
CA PHE A 15 -3.77 22.93 13.23
C PHE A 15 -3.25 23.15 11.80
N THR A 16 -3.10 24.41 11.39
CA THR A 16 -2.49 24.79 10.11
C THR A 16 -1.48 25.92 10.36
N GLY A 17 -0.38 25.96 9.62
CA GLY A 17 0.62 27.01 9.76
C GLY A 17 1.90 26.70 9.00
N PRO A 18 2.94 27.54 9.19
CA PRO A 18 4.27 27.32 8.62
C PRO A 18 4.87 25.97 9.00
N ALA A 19 5.60 25.35 8.08
CA ALA A 19 6.08 23.97 8.22
C ALA A 19 7.01 23.77 9.44
N ASP A 20 7.86 24.75 9.73
CA ASP A 20 8.73 24.77 10.91
C ASP A 20 7.93 24.75 12.22
N LYS A 21 6.87 25.57 12.31
CA LYS A 21 5.97 25.64 13.47
C LYS A 21 5.14 24.37 13.63
N VAL A 22 4.70 23.76 12.54
CA VAL A 22 4.00 22.46 12.57
C VAL A 22 4.93 21.36 13.07
N GLN A 23 6.21 21.37 12.69
CA GLN A 23 7.19 20.40 13.19
C GLN A 23 7.52 20.62 14.67
N GLU A 24 7.63 21.87 15.11
CA GLU A 24 7.78 22.24 16.52
C GLU A 24 6.60 21.70 17.36
N LEU A 25 5.36 21.91 16.88
CA LEU A 25 4.15 21.40 17.50
C LEU A 25 4.11 19.87 17.57
N ARG A 26 4.51 19.17 16.49
CA ARG A 26 4.59 17.69 16.46
C ARG A 26 5.52 17.14 17.53
N ARG A 27 6.70 17.73 17.68
CA ARG A 27 7.68 17.33 18.70
C ARG A 27 7.13 17.55 20.10
N PHE A 28 6.51 18.70 20.34
CA PHE A 28 5.89 19.00 21.62
C PHE A 28 4.76 18.02 21.95
N ALA A 29 3.84 17.79 21.00
CA ALA A 29 2.72 16.85 21.15
C ALA A 29 3.21 15.44 21.54
N ALA A 30 4.25 14.93 20.87
CA ALA A 30 4.86 13.65 21.21
C ALA A 30 5.44 13.63 22.64
N ALA A 31 6.11 14.72 23.07
CA ALA A 31 6.69 14.82 24.40
C ALA A 31 5.65 14.81 25.53
N ILE A 32 4.45 15.34 25.28
CA ILE A 32 3.34 15.34 26.24
C ILE A 32 2.38 14.15 26.09
N GLY A 33 2.73 13.17 25.26
CA GLY A 33 1.96 11.93 25.08
C GLY A 33 0.69 12.07 24.23
N LEU A 34 0.55 13.18 23.49
CA LEU A 34 -0.49 13.35 22.48
C LEU A 34 -0.13 12.54 21.23
N LYS A 35 -1.15 11.97 20.59
CA LYS A 35 -1.01 11.26 19.31
C LYS A 35 -1.64 12.12 18.23
N GLU A 36 -0.95 12.28 17.10
CA GLU A 36 -1.59 12.89 15.93
C GLU A 36 -2.83 12.08 15.56
N VAL A 37 -3.96 12.77 15.47
CA VAL A 37 -5.21 12.20 14.98
C VAL A 37 -5.20 12.39 13.46
N GLY A 38 -4.77 11.35 12.75
CA GLY A 38 -4.79 11.31 11.30
C GLY A 38 -4.57 9.89 10.82
N ASP A 39 -5.42 9.43 9.91
CA ASP A 39 -5.32 8.11 9.26
C ASP A 39 -4.21 8.05 8.20
N ALA A 40 -3.43 9.14 8.06
CA ALA A 40 -2.37 9.26 7.08
C ALA A 40 -1.09 8.58 7.59
N VAL A 41 -0.84 7.38 7.10
CA VAL A 41 0.45 6.69 7.25
C VAL A 41 1.31 6.91 5.99
N PRO A 42 2.64 6.93 6.11
CA PRO A 42 3.52 6.84 4.94
C PRO A 42 3.12 5.62 4.11
N TRP A 43 3.08 5.74 2.78
CA TRP A 43 2.60 4.65 1.93
C TRP A 43 3.37 3.33 2.13
N ARG A 44 4.68 3.39 2.42
CA ARG A 44 5.46 2.18 2.77
C ARG A 44 4.97 1.48 4.03
N ALA A 45 4.53 2.25 5.03
CA ALA A 45 3.94 1.68 6.24
C ALA A 45 2.52 1.14 6.00
N ALA A 46 1.82 1.66 4.97
CA ALA A 46 0.53 1.12 4.54
C ALA A 46 0.67 -0.21 3.75
N PHE A 47 1.80 -0.41 3.07
CA PHE A 47 2.10 -1.57 2.23
C PHE A 47 3.43 -2.21 2.62
N PRO A 48 3.54 -2.84 3.81
CA PRO A 48 4.78 -3.46 4.26
C PRO A 48 5.30 -4.55 3.31
N GLU A 49 4.43 -5.22 2.57
CA GLU A 49 4.80 -6.20 1.54
C GLU A 49 5.59 -5.60 0.37
N ALA A 50 5.49 -4.29 0.15
CA ALA A 50 6.21 -3.59 -0.90
C ALA A 50 7.70 -3.43 -0.57
N GLU A 51 8.13 -3.63 0.69
CA GLU A 51 9.55 -3.59 1.05
C GLU A 51 10.32 -4.78 0.46
N THR A 52 9.71 -5.96 0.42
CA THR A 52 10.34 -7.20 -0.04
C THR A 52 9.89 -7.63 -1.43
N ASN A 53 8.70 -7.20 -1.86
CA ASN A 53 8.12 -7.56 -3.14
C ASN A 53 7.38 -6.36 -3.78
N LEU A 54 8.12 -5.28 -4.05
CA LEU A 54 7.56 -4.13 -4.73
C LEU A 54 6.93 -4.50 -6.09
N PRO A 55 7.59 -5.27 -6.99
CA PRO A 55 7.01 -5.60 -8.30
C PRO A 55 5.69 -6.38 -8.20
N GLY A 56 5.61 -7.39 -7.32
CA GLY A 56 4.38 -8.16 -7.14
C GLY A 56 3.26 -7.35 -6.49
N SER A 57 3.60 -6.44 -5.56
CA SER A 57 2.63 -5.52 -4.95
C SER A 57 2.07 -4.55 -6.00
N VAL A 58 2.93 -4.01 -6.86
CA VAL A 58 2.55 -3.16 -8.00
C VAL A 58 1.68 -3.93 -8.99
N LEU A 59 2.03 -5.17 -9.32
CA LEU A 59 1.21 -6.03 -10.18
C LEU A 59 -0.20 -6.23 -9.61
N LYS A 60 -0.31 -6.62 -8.34
CA LYS A 60 -1.61 -6.81 -7.67
C LYS A 60 -2.41 -5.51 -7.67
N GLY A 61 -1.77 -4.38 -7.38
CA GLY A 61 -2.40 -3.06 -7.41
C GLY A 61 -2.90 -2.67 -8.79
N ALA A 62 -2.09 -2.84 -9.83
CA ALA A 62 -2.47 -2.58 -11.21
C ALA A 62 -3.63 -3.48 -11.67
N ARG A 63 -3.61 -4.76 -11.30
CA ARG A 63 -4.70 -5.70 -11.60
C ARG A 63 -6.02 -5.26 -10.95
N ILE A 64 -5.99 -4.88 -9.67
CA ILE A 64 -7.18 -4.42 -8.93
C ILE A 64 -7.69 -3.10 -9.51
N LYS A 65 -6.80 -2.18 -9.90
CA LYS A 65 -7.15 -0.91 -10.55
C LYS A 65 -7.94 -1.13 -11.84
N GLU A 66 -7.57 -2.14 -12.64
CA GLU A 66 -8.27 -2.53 -13.86
C GLU A 66 -9.50 -3.43 -13.60
N GLY A 67 -9.83 -3.70 -12.33
CA GLY A 67 -11.00 -4.50 -11.94
C GLY A 67 -10.89 -5.99 -12.27
N LEU A 68 -9.69 -6.50 -12.50
CA LEU A 68 -9.49 -7.88 -12.97
C LEU A 68 -9.26 -8.86 -11.82
N THR A 69 -9.77 -10.07 -11.96
CA THR A 69 -9.34 -11.25 -11.20
C THR A 69 -8.03 -11.80 -11.76
N GLN A 70 -7.34 -12.65 -10.99
CA GLN A 70 -6.13 -13.32 -11.50
C GLN A 70 -6.44 -14.27 -12.68
N VAL A 71 -7.67 -14.80 -12.74
CA VAL A 71 -8.13 -15.65 -13.86
C VAL A 71 -8.31 -14.79 -15.12
N GLU A 72 -8.95 -13.64 -15.01
CA GLU A 72 -9.10 -12.74 -16.17
C GLU A 72 -7.77 -12.18 -16.65
N LEU A 73 -6.84 -11.88 -15.74
CA LEU A 73 -5.49 -11.48 -16.11
C LEU A 73 -4.73 -12.62 -16.82
N LYS A 74 -4.94 -13.88 -16.40
CA LYS A 74 -4.45 -15.05 -17.13
C LYS A 74 -4.97 -15.08 -18.55
N GLU A 75 -6.28 -14.90 -18.75
CA GLU A 75 -6.87 -14.95 -20.09
C GLU A 75 -6.34 -13.83 -21.00
N ARG A 76 -6.08 -12.64 -20.46
CA ARG A 76 -5.52 -11.51 -21.24
C ARG A 76 -4.04 -11.68 -21.57
N THR A 77 -3.27 -12.22 -20.64
CA THR A 77 -1.80 -12.27 -20.77
C THR A 77 -1.31 -13.57 -21.34
N GLY A 78 -2.06 -14.67 -21.19
CA GLY A 78 -1.62 -16.05 -21.41
C GLY A 78 -0.66 -16.57 -20.34
N ILE A 79 -0.48 -15.87 -19.22
CA ILE A 79 0.33 -16.32 -18.07
C ILE A 79 -0.58 -17.14 -17.16
N SER A 80 -0.14 -18.31 -16.67
CA SER A 80 -0.98 -19.14 -15.80
C SER A 80 -1.39 -18.37 -14.53
N GLN A 81 -2.60 -18.63 -14.04
CA GLN A 81 -3.11 -17.97 -12.82
C GLN A 81 -2.23 -18.30 -11.61
N HIS A 82 -1.67 -19.51 -11.58
CA HIS A 82 -0.68 -19.92 -10.59
C HIS A 82 0.57 -19.01 -10.64
N HIS A 83 1.15 -18.78 -11.81
CA HIS A 83 2.31 -17.89 -11.94
C HIS A 83 1.97 -16.43 -11.59
N ILE A 84 0.79 -15.94 -11.97
CA ILE A 84 0.32 -14.60 -11.57
C ILE A 84 0.27 -14.50 -10.04
N SER A 85 -0.30 -15.50 -9.37
CA SER A 85 -0.36 -15.55 -7.91
C SER A 85 1.04 -15.60 -7.27
N GLU A 86 1.96 -16.39 -7.81
CA GLU A 86 3.34 -16.43 -7.34
C GLU A 86 4.08 -15.10 -7.54
N MET A 87 3.84 -14.41 -8.67
CA MET A 87 4.38 -13.08 -8.93
C MET A 87 3.81 -12.05 -7.95
N GLU A 88 2.49 -12.03 -7.72
CA GLU A 88 1.84 -11.11 -6.77
C GLU A 88 2.30 -11.34 -5.32
N THR A 89 2.63 -12.57 -4.96
CA THR A 89 3.10 -12.94 -3.61
C THR A 89 4.62 -12.94 -3.46
N GLY A 90 5.37 -12.64 -4.53
CA GLY A 90 6.84 -12.54 -4.51
C GLY A 90 7.56 -13.88 -4.49
N LYS A 91 6.84 -14.99 -4.63
CA LYS A 91 7.41 -16.34 -4.77
C LYS A 91 8.10 -16.53 -6.11
N ARG A 92 7.70 -15.77 -7.12
CA ARG A 92 8.26 -15.80 -8.47
C ARG A 92 8.65 -14.39 -8.92
N PRO A 93 9.88 -14.16 -9.40
CA PRO A 93 10.25 -12.86 -9.95
C PRO A 93 9.52 -12.60 -11.28
N ILE A 94 9.29 -11.33 -11.59
CA ILE A 94 8.71 -10.91 -12.87
C ILE A 94 9.86 -10.65 -13.85
N GLY A 95 10.01 -11.53 -14.83
CA GLY A 95 10.98 -11.33 -15.92
C GLY A 95 10.50 -10.29 -16.93
N LYS A 96 11.42 -9.72 -17.69
CA LYS A 96 11.15 -8.67 -18.70
C LYS A 96 10.04 -9.04 -19.70
N GLU A 97 9.99 -10.30 -20.11
CA GLU A 97 8.97 -10.78 -21.04
C GLU A 97 7.58 -10.81 -20.42
N SER A 98 7.47 -11.35 -19.20
CA SER A 98 6.22 -11.31 -18.44
C SER A 98 5.81 -9.88 -18.12
N ALA A 99 6.76 -9.01 -17.76
CA ALA A 99 6.50 -7.60 -17.48
C ALA A 99 5.85 -6.89 -18.68
N ARG A 100 6.29 -7.16 -19.92
CA ARG A 100 5.68 -6.58 -21.13
C ARG A 100 4.25 -7.07 -21.36
N ARG A 101 4.03 -8.38 -21.26
CA ARG A 101 2.68 -8.96 -21.40
C ARG A 101 1.71 -8.42 -20.35
N LEU A 102 2.17 -8.30 -19.10
CA LEU A 102 1.39 -7.73 -18.00
C LEU A 102 1.10 -6.25 -18.25
N ALA A 103 2.10 -5.48 -18.71
CA ALA A 103 1.98 -4.06 -19.00
C ALA A 103 0.95 -3.76 -20.09
N GLU A 104 0.97 -4.53 -21.17
CA GLU A 104 -0.03 -4.44 -22.25
C GLU A 104 -1.44 -4.75 -21.73
N ALA A 105 -1.61 -5.82 -20.94
CA ALA A 105 -2.91 -6.21 -20.41
C ALA A 105 -3.47 -5.26 -19.34
N LEU A 106 -2.60 -4.53 -18.65
CA LEU A 106 -2.93 -3.63 -17.53
C LEU A 106 -2.82 -2.14 -17.88
N ASN A 107 -2.51 -1.79 -19.13
CA ASN A 107 -2.36 -0.43 -19.62
C ASN A 107 -1.38 0.43 -18.77
N VAL A 108 -0.18 -0.11 -18.53
CA VAL A 108 0.89 0.53 -17.75
C VAL A 108 2.26 0.36 -18.43
N ASP A 109 3.29 1.05 -17.94
CA ASP A 109 4.66 0.87 -18.42
C ASP A 109 5.31 -0.36 -17.78
N TYR A 110 5.94 -1.25 -18.57
CA TYR A 110 6.52 -2.50 -18.06
C TYR A 110 7.63 -2.31 -17.01
N ARG A 111 8.28 -1.13 -16.98
CA ARG A 111 9.36 -0.81 -16.04
C ARG A 111 8.89 -0.75 -14.60
N ILE A 112 7.59 -0.61 -14.35
CA ILE A 112 7.06 -0.62 -12.97
C ILE A 112 7.11 -2.02 -12.32
N PHE A 113 7.35 -3.07 -13.11
CA PHE A 113 7.44 -4.45 -12.65
C PHE A 113 8.89 -4.96 -12.54
N LEU A 114 9.89 -4.09 -12.71
CA LEU A 114 11.32 -4.43 -12.69
C LEU A 114 12.02 -3.69 -11.54
#